data_AF-A0A951DL52-F1
#
_entry.id   AF-A0A951DL52-F1
#
_cell.length_a   1.000
_cell.length_b   1.000
_cell.length_c   1.000
_cell.angle_alpha   90.00
_cell.angle_beta   90.00
_cell.angle_gamma   90.00
#
_symmetry.space_group_name_H-M   'P 1'
#
loop_
_entity.id
_entity.type
_entity.pdbx_description
1 polymer ?
#
loop_
_entity_poly.entity_id
_entity_poly.type
_entity_poly.pdbx_seq_one_letter_code
_entity_poly.pdbx_strand_id
1 'polypeptide(L)'
;MNRRKFLGVVGAGAGTAFVTAAGAASVVSLATNANTLRFHARTGAPAKPWPAYATAVVDGSVDLAAGTGTVVTRYLAGQPSSPSDIAFPGMTRVVKITKAVSSGSEVRMEGVVEDRSSLAPGESARVHLVLDRAARTLRSSVGGSDATLSVQ
;
A
#
# COMPACT_ATOMS: atom_id res chain seq x y z
N MET A 1 -32.65 63.44 22.21
CA MET A 1 -32.10 62.53 21.19
C MET A 1 -31.04 63.24 20.36
N ASN A 2 -29.77 62.84 20.46
CA ASN A 2 -28.70 63.32 19.58
C ASN A 2 -27.54 62.31 19.51
N ARG A 3 -27.17 61.96 18.27
CA ARG A 3 -25.82 61.74 17.71
C ARG A 3 -24.89 60.68 18.34
N ARG A 4 -24.90 59.49 17.71
CA ARG A 4 -23.77 58.91 16.95
C ARG A 4 -22.36 59.44 17.32
N LYS A 5 -21.50 58.56 17.84
CA LYS A 5 -20.30 58.00 17.18
C LYS A 5 -19.13 57.77 18.15
N PHE A 6 -18.54 56.56 18.02
CA PHE A 6 -17.11 56.22 17.93
C PHE A 6 -16.16 56.67 19.05
N LEU A 7 -15.30 55.74 19.47
CA LEU A 7 -13.85 55.86 19.76
C LEU A 7 -13.40 54.42 20.08
N GLY A 8 -12.42 53.82 19.40
CA GLY A 8 -10.99 54.19 19.39
C GLY A 8 -10.30 53.30 20.44
N VAL A 9 -9.66 52.17 20.06
CA VAL A 9 -8.24 52.00 19.66
C VAL A 9 -7.25 52.53 20.70
N VAL A 10 -6.15 51.78 20.86
CA VAL A 10 -4.90 52.04 21.61
C VAL A 10 -4.96 51.57 23.08
N GLY A 11 -4.01 50.81 23.62
CA GLY A 11 -2.75 50.30 23.09
C GLY A 11 -1.89 49.68 24.20
N ALA A 12 -0.86 48.96 23.76
CA ALA A 12 0.47 48.79 24.37
C ALA A 12 0.64 48.62 25.89
N GLY A 13 1.22 47.47 26.29
CA GLY A 13 1.90 47.31 27.58
C GLY A 13 2.62 45.97 27.66
N ALA A 14 3.96 46.00 27.64
CA ALA A 14 4.83 44.85 27.83
C ALA A 14 4.67 44.25 29.23
N GLY A 15 4.63 42.91 29.32
CA GLY A 15 4.61 42.19 30.59
C GLY A 15 4.90 40.71 30.35
N THR A 16 6.03 40.24 30.84
CA THR A 16 6.42 38.83 30.89
C THR A 16 5.31 37.99 31.52
N ALA A 17 4.80 36.99 30.78
CA ALA A 17 3.86 36.02 31.32
C ALA A 17 4.25 34.60 30.89
N PHE A 18 4.84 33.90 31.85
CA PHE A 18 4.76 32.46 32.14
C PHE A 18 4.64 31.50 30.94
N VAL A 19 5.76 30.83 30.65
CA VAL A 19 5.78 29.54 29.97
C VAL A 19 5.10 28.52 30.90
N THR A 20 3.85 28.17 30.59
CA THR A 20 3.25 26.92 31.06
C THR A 20 3.28 25.91 29.92
N ALA A 21 3.74 24.72 30.27
CA ALA A 21 4.20 23.70 29.36
C ALA A 21 3.08 23.01 28.56
N ALA A 22 3.53 22.48 27.43
CA ALA A 22 3.12 21.19 26.88
C ALA A 22 1.66 21.08 26.39
N GLY A 23 1.46 21.61 25.19
CA GLY A 23 0.50 21.06 24.25
C GLY A 23 1.03 21.33 22.85
N ALA A 24 2.00 20.54 22.40
CA ALA A 24 2.48 20.61 21.03
C ALA A 24 1.29 20.34 20.12
N ALA A 25 0.66 21.40 19.61
CA ALA A 25 -0.20 21.31 18.44
C ALA A 25 0.73 20.94 17.30
N SER A 26 0.93 19.63 17.11
CA SER A 26 1.46 19.09 15.88
C SER A 26 0.47 19.48 14.80
N VAL A 27 0.76 20.61 14.16
CA VAL A 27 0.22 20.92 12.84
C VAL A 27 0.86 19.89 11.93
N VAL A 28 0.30 18.67 11.94
CA VAL A 28 0.54 17.71 10.89
C VAL A 28 -0.12 18.33 9.68
N SER A 29 0.69 19.02 8.88
CA SER A 29 0.36 19.31 7.50
C SER A 29 0.10 17.97 6.84
N LEU A 30 -1.17 17.56 6.84
CA LEU A 30 -1.65 16.38 6.16
C LEU A 30 -1.57 16.69 4.66
N ALA A 31 -0.35 16.64 4.11
CA ALA A 31 -0.17 16.49 2.68
C ALA A 31 -0.85 15.18 2.32
N THR A 32 -2.05 15.30 1.77
CA THR A 32 -2.82 14.20 1.21
C THR A 32 -1.99 13.61 0.08
N ASN A 33 -1.16 12.62 0.39
CA ASN A 33 -0.59 11.72 -0.61
C ASN A 33 -1.72 10.81 -1.13
N ALA A 34 -2.73 11.39 -1.76
CA ALA A 34 -3.86 10.70 -2.36
C ALA A 34 -3.43 9.75 -3.50
N ASN A 35 -2.16 9.81 -3.90
CA ASN A 35 -1.59 9.00 -4.96
C ASN A 35 -0.86 7.74 -4.49
N THR A 36 -0.73 7.46 -3.19
CA THR A 36 -0.18 6.18 -2.75
C THR A 36 -1.28 5.13 -2.62
N LEU A 37 -1.25 4.13 -3.50
CA LEU A 37 -2.05 2.92 -3.42
C LEU A 37 -1.37 1.90 -2.51
N ARG A 38 -2.05 1.47 -1.45
CA ARG A 38 -1.63 0.33 -0.63
C ARG A 38 -2.69 -0.77 -0.70
N PHE A 39 -2.26 -2.01 -0.79
CA PHE A 39 -3.16 -3.16 -0.81
C PHE A 39 -2.53 -4.38 -0.15
N HIS A 40 -3.38 -5.19 0.45
CA HIS A 40 -3.06 -6.52 0.95
C HIS A 40 -4.05 -7.49 0.30
N ALA A 41 -3.55 -8.46 -0.44
CA ALA A 41 -4.37 -9.44 -1.12
C ALA A 41 -3.94 -10.85 -0.76
N ARG A 42 -4.91 -11.76 -0.60
CA ARG A 42 -4.64 -13.15 -0.25
C ARG A 42 -5.56 -14.13 -0.95
N THR A 43 -5.07 -15.35 -1.16
CA THR A 43 -5.85 -16.47 -1.69
C THR A 43 -5.26 -17.81 -1.28
N GLY A 44 -6.04 -18.87 -1.37
CA GLY A 44 -5.50 -20.24 -1.25
C GLY A 44 -4.56 -20.54 -2.40
N ALA A 45 -3.57 -21.41 -2.17
CA ALA A 45 -2.59 -21.70 -3.19
C ALA A 45 -3.26 -22.19 -4.50
N PRO A 46 -2.90 -21.59 -5.65
CA PRO A 46 -3.71 -21.71 -6.87
C PRO A 46 -3.64 -23.06 -7.60
N ALA A 47 -2.78 -24.02 -7.24
CA ALA A 47 -2.73 -25.35 -7.85
C ALA A 47 -1.77 -26.31 -7.11
N LYS A 48 -1.80 -27.62 -7.42
CA LYS A 48 -0.71 -28.55 -7.06
C LYS A 48 0.61 -28.09 -7.72
N PRO A 49 1.79 -28.27 -7.09
CA PRO A 49 2.08 -29.16 -5.97
C PRO A 49 1.92 -28.53 -4.56
N TRP A 50 1.28 -27.36 -4.45
CA TRP A 50 1.16 -26.69 -3.16
C TRP A 50 0.31 -27.47 -2.16
N PRO A 51 0.70 -27.52 -0.88
CA PRO A 51 -0.15 -28.08 0.16
C PRO A 51 -1.47 -27.30 0.23
N ALA A 52 -2.56 -27.97 0.58
CA ALA A 52 -3.87 -27.34 0.74
C ALA A 52 -3.87 -26.22 1.81
N TYR A 53 -2.87 -26.24 2.72
CA TYR A 53 -2.65 -25.21 3.74
C TYR A 53 -1.73 -24.08 3.28
N ALA A 54 -1.40 -23.94 2.00
CA ALA A 54 -0.61 -22.79 1.54
C ALA A 54 -1.53 -21.62 1.16
N THR A 55 -1.17 -20.42 1.60
CA THR A 55 -1.85 -19.16 1.27
C THR A 55 -0.88 -18.27 0.52
N ALA A 56 -1.25 -17.83 -0.68
CA ALA A 56 -0.54 -16.79 -1.41
C ALA A 56 -0.96 -15.42 -0.86
N VAL A 57 0.02 -14.58 -0.55
CA VAL A 57 -0.17 -13.22 -0.06
C VAL A 57 0.60 -12.25 -0.94
N VAL A 58 -0.04 -11.14 -1.29
CA VAL A 58 0.55 -10.05 -2.06
C VAL A 58 0.31 -8.75 -1.32
N ASP A 59 1.41 -8.14 -0.89
CA ASP A 59 1.46 -6.85 -0.20
C ASP A 59 2.01 -5.81 -1.16
N GLY A 60 1.34 -4.68 -1.35
CA GLY A 60 1.75 -3.67 -2.32
C GLY A 60 1.67 -2.25 -1.79
N SER A 61 2.66 -1.43 -2.18
CA SER A 61 2.67 0.02 -1.99
C SER A 61 3.19 0.68 -3.27
N VAL A 62 2.31 1.39 -3.97
CA VAL A 62 2.57 1.99 -5.28
C VAL A 62 2.21 3.45 -5.26
N ASP A 63 3.14 4.31 -5.66
CA ASP A 63 2.86 5.70 -5.98
C ASP A 63 2.30 5.78 -7.41
N LEU A 64 1.01 6.07 -7.51
CA LEU A 64 0.28 6.22 -8.77
C LEU A 64 0.67 7.50 -9.53
N ALA A 65 1.32 8.49 -8.90
CA ALA A 65 1.81 9.70 -9.58
C ALA A 65 3.11 9.39 -10.29
N ALA A 66 4.03 8.75 -9.57
CA ALA A 66 5.29 8.30 -10.12
C ALA A 66 5.13 7.07 -11.04
N GLY A 67 4.03 6.32 -10.89
CA GLY A 67 3.82 5.04 -11.57
C GLY A 67 4.75 3.94 -11.09
N THR A 68 5.31 4.06 -9.89
CA THR A 68 6.34 3.16 -9.36
C THR A 68 6.06 2.77 -7.91
N GLY A 69 6.73 1.72 -7.44
CA GLY A 69 6.55 1.24 -6.07
C GLY A 69 7.13 -0.14 -5.86
N THR A 70 6.66 -0.79 -4.80
CA THR A 70 7.12 -2.11 -4.40
C THR A 70 5.94 -3.01 -4.11
N VAL A 71 6.01 -4.23 -4.60
CA VAL A 71 5.09 -5.31 -4.29
C VAL A 71 5.89 -6.48 -3.76
N VAL A 72 5.42 -7.09 -2.68
CA VAL A 72 6.00 -8.30 -2.10
C VAL A 72 5.00 -9.43 -2.26
N THR A 73 5.40 -10.49 -2.93
CA THR A 73 4.60 -11.72 -3.03
C THR A 73 5.24 -12.79 -2.16
N ARG A 74 4.43 -13.51 -1.38
CA ARG A 74 4.91 -14.59 -0.51
C ARG A 74 3.89 -15.70 -0.39
N TYR A 75 4.39 -16.90 -0.12
CA TYR A 75 3.56 -18.02 0.29
C TYR A 75 3.69 -18.24 1.79
N LEU A 76 2.57 -18.31 2.50
CA LEU A 76 2.50 -18.56 3.94
C LEU A 76 1.86 -19.92 4.20
N ALA A 77 2.29 -20.60 5.25
CA ALA A 77 1.58 -21.76 5.77
C ALA A 77 0.29 -21.31 6.49
N GLY A 78 -0.75 -22.14 6.47
CA GLY A 78 -2.07 -21.84 7.03
C GLY A 78 -3.13 -21.53 5.97
N GLN A 79 -4.39 -21.69 6.37
CA GLN A 79 -5.54 -21.43 5.50
C GLN A 79 -5.71 -19.94 5.19
N PRO A 80 -6.35 -19.54 4.08
CA PRO A 80 -6.44 -18.14 3.66
C PRO A 80 -7.18 -17.22 4.64
N SER A 81 -8.10 -17.77 5.43
CA SER A 81 -8.82 -17.03 6.48
C SER A 81 -7.92 -16.71 7.68
N SER A 82 -6.88 -17.52 7.92
CA SER A 82 -5.97 -17.43 9.06
C SER A 82 -4.59 -17.97 8.68
N PRO A 83 -3.84 -17.27 7.81
CA PRO A 83 -2.47 -17.66 7.50
C PRO A 83 -1.59 -17.52 8.74
N SER A 84 -0.65 -18.44 8.91
CA SER A 84 0.44 -18.31 9.87
C SER A 84 1.51 -17.34 9.35
N ASP A 85 2.34 -16.83 10.24
CA ASP A 85 3.48 -15.97 9.88
C ASP A 85 4.68 -16.75 9.27
N ILE A 86 4.53 -18.07 9.09
CA ILE A 86 5.57 -18.95 8.56
C ILE A 86 5.54 -18.87 7.03
N ALA A 87 6.52 -18.18 6.46
CA ALA A 87 6.72 -18.13 5.02
C ALA A 87 7.39 -19.41 4.49
N PHE A 88 6.98 -19.86 3.30
CA PHE A 88 7.68 -20.92 2.58
C PHE A 88 9.04 -20.40 2.09
N PRO A 89 10.13 -21.12 2.37
CA PRO A 89 11.48 -20.67 2.02
C PRO A 89 11.66 -20.58 0.51
N GLY A 90 12.32 -19.53 0.05
CA GLY A 90 12.57 -19.31 -1.38
C GLY A 90 11.34 -18.91 -2.20
N MET A 91 10.20 -18.63 -1.56
CA MET A 91 8.93 -18.30 -2.24
C MET A 91 8.50 -16.84 -2.03
N THR A 92 9.38 -16.03 -1.47
CA THR A 92 9.20 -14.58 -1.39
C THR A 92 9.82 -13.93 -2.62
N ARG A 93 9.09 -13.01 -3.24
CA ARG A 93 9.61 -12.13 -4.29
C ARG A 93 9.37 -10.70 -3.89
N VAL A 94 10.41 -9.89 -4.03
CA VAL A 94 10.28 -8.43 -4.02
C VAL A 94 10.22 -7.99 -5.46
N VAL A 95 9.13 -7.34 -5.83
CA VAL A 95 8.84 -6.86 -7.18
C VAL A 95 8.90 -5.34 -7.17
N LYS A 96 9.82 -4.79 -7.94
CA LYS A 96 9.89 -3.36 -8.19
C LYS A 96 8.91 -3.01 -9.30
N ILE A 97 7.89 -2.22 -8.97
CA ILE A 97 6.92 -1.71 -9.93
C ILE A 97 7.57 -0.58 -10.72
N THR A 98 7.63 -0.77 -12.03
CA THR A 98 8.23 0.17 -12.98
C THR A 98 7.19 1.00 -13.72
N LYS A 99 5.94 0.54 -13.72
CA LYS A 99 4.82 1.23 -14.37
C LYS A 99 3.52 0.88 -13.66
N ALA A 100 2.74 1.88 -13.31
CA ALA A 100 1.40 1.72 -12.80
C ALA A 100 0.47 2.72 -13.48
N VAL A 101 -0.66 2.23 -14.00
CA VAL A 101 -1.65 3.03 -14.71
C VAL A 101 -3.01 2.77 -14.08
N SER A 102 -3.66 3.84 -13.63
CA SER A 102 -5.02 3.81 -13.09
C SER A 102 -6.02 4.15 -14.19
N SER A 103 -7.04 3.32 -14.37
CA SER A 103 -8.16 3.56 -15.29
C SER A 103 -9.47 3.17 -14.61
N GLY A 104 -10.25 4.16 -14.19
CA GLY A 104 -11.48 3.91 -13.41
C GLY A 104 -11.20 3.17 -12.11
N SER A 105 -11.87 2.03 -11.89
CA SER A 105 -11.62 1.15 -10.73
C SER A 105 -10.37 0.29 -10.86
N GLU A 106 -9.84 0.13 -12.07
CA GLU A 106 -8.72 -0.77 -12.35
C GLU A 106 -7.37 -0.05 -12.20
N VAL A 107 -6.38 -0.75 -11.65
CA VAL A 107 -4.98 -0.33 -11.63
C VAL A 107 -4.15 -1.46 -12.22
N ARG A 108 -3.52 -1.18 -13.36
CA ARG A 108 -2.60 -2.09 -14.03
C ARG A 108 -1.18 -1.75 -13.63
N MET A 109 -0.45 -2.74 -13.15
CA MET A 109 0.93 -2.59 -12.69
C MET A 109 1.82 -3.57 -13.45
N GLU A 110 2.99 -3.09 -13.84
CA GLU A 110 4.06 -3.87 -14.44
C GLU A 110 5.31 -3.69 -13.56
N GLY A 111 5.97 -4.80 -13.26
CA GLY A 111 7.15 -4.79 -12.42
C GLY A 111 8.13 -5.88 -12.77
N VAL A 112 9.28 -5.81 -12.09
CA VAL A 112 10.37 -6.77 -12.24
C VAL A 112 10.79 -7.28 -10.87
N VAL A 113 10.97 -8.59 -10.73
CA VAL A 113 11.54 -9.21 -9.53
C VAL A 113 12.96 -8.67 -9.33
N GLU A 114 13.22 -8.12 -8.15
CA GLU A 114 14.47 -7.45 -7.80
C GLU A 114 15.63 -8.45 -7.76
N ASP A 115 15.46 -9.55 -7.02
CA ASP A 115 16.42 -10.65 -6.98
C ASP A 115 16.02 -11.76 -7.96
N ARG A 116 16.61 -11.75 -9.15
CA ARG A 116 16.38 -12.77 -10.17
C ARG A 116 16.98 -14.14 -9.83
N SER A 117 17.94 -14.21 -8.90
CA SER A 117 18.51 -15.48 -8.47
C SER A 117 17.53 -16.31 -7.63
N SER A 118 16.52 -15.63 -7.05
CA SER A 118 15.45 -16.27 -6.29
C SER A 118 14.39 -16.96 -7.17
N LEU A 119 14.38 -16.72 -8.49
CA LEU A 119 13.36 -17.23 -9.40
C LEU A 119 13.44 -18.75 -9.55
N ALA A 120 12.28 -19.40 -9.54
CA ALA A 120 12.19 -20.82 -9.86
C ALA A 120 12.51 -21.05 -11.36
N PRO A 121 12.95 -22.27 -11.74
CA PRO A 121 13.15 -22.61 -13.15
C PRO A 121 11.87 -22.35 -13.97
N GLY A 122 11.98 -21.52 -15.01
CA GLY A 122 10.84 -21.13 -15.86
C GLY A 122 9.97 -19.99 -15.31
N GLU A 123 10.25 -19.46 -14.11
CA GLU A 123 9.56 -18.29 -13.56
C GLU A 123 9.99 -17.01 -14.29
N SER A 124 9.03 -16.19 -14.70
CA SER A 124 9.30 -14.90 -15.34
C SER A 124 9.75 -13.86 -14.31
N ALA A 125 10.82 -13.13 -14.62
CA ALA A 125 11.22 -11.97 -13.83
C ALA A 125 10.24 -10.79 -13.99
N ARG A 126 9.43 -10.76 -15.06
CA ARG A 126 8.41 -9.73 -15.28
C ARG A 126 7.10 -10.17 -14.66
N VAL A 127 6.50 -9.26 -13.91
CA VAL A 127 5.23 -9.48 -13.20
C VAL A 127 4.21 -8.46 -13.69
N HIS A 128 3.02 -8.96 -14.00
CA HIS A 128 1.87 -8.15 -14.35
C HIS A 128 0.81 -8.31 -13.26
N LEU A 129 0.35 -7.20 -12.71
CA LEU A 129 -0.70 -7.19 -11.70
C LEU A 129 -1.86 -6.31 -12.16
N VAL A 130 -3.09 -6.78 -11.94
CA VAL A 130 -4.30 -6.03 -12.24
C VAL A 130 -5.17 -6.00 -10.99
N LEU A 131 -5.25 -4.84 -10.36
CA LEU A 131 -6.08 -4.58 -9.20
C LEU A 131 -7.40 -3.97 -9.64
N ASP A 132 -8.51 -4.65 -9.36
CA ASP A 132 -9.85 -4.05 -9.46
C ASP A 132 -10.30 -3.61 -8.07
N ARG A 133 -10.37 -2.30 -7.86
CA ARG A 133 -10.77 -1.70 -6.58
C ARG A 133 -12.26 -1.86 -6.28
N ALA A 134 -13.10 -1.98 -7.32
CA ALA A 134 -14.53 -2.16 -7.14
C ALA A 134 -14.85 -3.60 -6.74
N ALA A 135 -14.24 -4.57 -7.43
CA ALA A 135 -14.40 -5.99 -7.13
C ALA A 135 -13.58 -6.46 -5.91
N ARG A 136 -12.64 -5.63 -5.43
CA ARG A 136 -11.64 -5.99 -4.40
C ARG A 136 -10.87 -7.25 -4.77
N THR A 137 -10.45 -7.34 -6.03
CA THR A 137 -9.68 -8.48 -6.54
C THR A 137 -8.37 -8.03 -7.16
N LEU A 138 -7.33 -8.82 -6.95
CA LEU A 138 -6.03 -8.67 -7.58
C LEU A 138 -5.75 -9.90 -8.44
N ARG A 139 -5.44 -9.70 -9.72
CA ARG A 139 -4.95 -10.77 -10.61
C ARG A 139 -3.45 -10.63 -10.75
N SER A 140 -2.70 -11.71 -10.55
CA SER A 140 -1.24 -11.74 -10.68
C SER A 140 -0.75 -13.17 -10.88
N SER A 141 0.43 -13.32 -11.49
CA SER A 141 1.20 -14.56 -11.39
C SER A 141 1.95 -14.60 -10.06
N VAL A 142 1.73 -15.62 -9.23
CA VAL A 142 2.43 -15.80 -7.95
C VAL A 142 3.17 -17.15 -7.98
N GLY A 143 4.50 -17.15 -7.89
CA GLY A 143 5.29 -18.37 -8.02
C GLY A 143 5.09 -19.10 -9.36
N GLY A 144 4.97 -18.35 -10.45
CA GLY A 144 4.77 -18.88 -11.80
C GLY A 144 3.35 -19.35 -12.14
N SER A 145 2.39 -19.25 -11.23
CA SER A 145 0.98 -19.62 -11.46
C SER A 145 0.07 -18.41 -11.41
N ASP A 146 -0.86 -18.30 -12.35
CA ASP A 146 -1.87 -17.24 -12.33
C ASP A 146 -2.87 -17.44 -11.18
N ALA A 147 -3.13 -16.37 -10.44
CA ALA A 147 -4.03 -16.38 -9.31
C ALA A 147 -4.91 -15.13 -9.29
N THR A 148 -6.14 -15.31 -8.82
CA THR A 148 -7.00 -14.21 -8.39
C THR A 148 -7.04 -14.19 -6.87
N LEU A 149 -6.67 -13.04 -6.30
CA LEU A 149 -6.56 -12.80 -4.87
C LEU A 149 -7.63 -11.83 -4.41
N SER A 150 -8.15 -12.03 -3.20
CA SER A 150 -9.09 -11.12 -2.57
C SER A 150 -8.33 -10.04 -1.81
N VAL A 151 -8.67 -8.78 -2.07
CA VAL A 151 -8.07 -7.60 -1.44
C VAL A 151 -8.84 -7.28 -0.16
N GLN A 152 -8.11 -7.02 0.92
CA GLN A 152 -8.66 -6.68 2.24
C GLN A 152 -8.68 -5.19 2.52
#